data_AF-A0A934XSX9-F1
#
_entry.id   AF-A0A934XSX9-F1
#
_cell.length_a   1.000
_cell.length_b   1.000
_cell.length_c   1.000
_cell.angle_alpha   90.00
_cell.angle_beta   90.00
_cell.angle_gamma   90.00
#
_symmetry.space_group_name_H-M   'P 1'
#
loop_
_entity.id
_entity.type
_entity.pdbx_description
1 polymer ?
#
loop_
_entity_poly.entity_id
_entity_poly.type
_entity_poly.pdbx_seq_one_letter_code
_entity_poly.pdbx_strand_id
1 'polypeptide(L)'
;MTAGNQPPHGDAAAAPSRWRRWTPRVLALLLALAISITIFALRDRIAQIGAYGYPGVFLISVLASATIVLPAPSLAVVFALGSSLNPVLVGLAAGLGEALGELVGYLAGYSGSAVIEDRARYAQLERLERRYGVWVIFILSVIPNPFFDLAGIAAGMLKFSVLRFFIACWLGKTIKTILVALAGAGAWGAVTQWLR
;
A
#
# COMPACT_ATOMS: atom_id res chain seq x y z
N MET A 1 -26.70 21.91 -64.16
CA MET A 1 -27.06 22.61 -62.92
C MET A 1 -26.73 21.70 -61.75
N THR A 2 -25.69 22.06 -61.03
CA THR A 2 -25.10 21.37 -59.88
C THR A 2 -25.87 21.70 -58.62
N ALA A 3 -26.32 20.70 -57.86
CA ALA A 3 -26.68 20.88 -56.45
C ALA A 3 -26.05 19.73 -55.67
N GLY A 4 -24.97 20.05 -54.95
CA GLY A 4 -24.26 19.13 -54.09
C GLY A 4 -25.06 18.85 -52.82
N ASN A 5 -25.16 17.57 -52.47
CA ASN A 5 -25.57 17.13 -51.15
C ASN A 5 -24.31 16.81 -50.34
N GLN A 6 -23.86 17.77 -49.53
CA GLN A 6 -22.96 17.51 -48.40
C GLN A 6 -23.78 16.93 -47.24
N PRO A 7 -23.32 15.86 -46.57
CA PRO A 7 -23.93 15.42 -45.31
C PRO A 7 -23.60 16.39 -44.17
N PRO A 8 -24.48 16.52 -43.15
CA PRO A 8 -24.28 17.44 -42.04
C PRO A 8 -23.12 17.01 -41.14
N HIS A 9 -22.24 17.97 -40.84
CA HIS A 9 -21.27 17.89 -39.77
C HIS A 9 -21.99 17.91 -38.41
N GLY A 10 -21.91 16.82 -37.65
CA GLY A 10 -22.50 16.71 -36.32
C GLY A 10 -21.68 15.79 -35.41
N ASP A 11 -20.93 16.44 -34.51
CA ASP A 11 -20.41 15.95 -33.23
C ASP A 11 -19.40 14.79 -33.23
N ALA A 12 -18.18 15.12 -33.63
CA ALA A 12 -17.00 14.40 -33.14
C ALA A 12 -16.90 14.61 -31.62
N ALA A 13 -17.36 13.62 -30.84
CA ALA A 13 -17.13 13.55 -29.41
C ALA A 13 -15.65 13.80 -29.11
N ALA A 14 -15.35 14.94 -28.46
CA ALA A 14 -14.00 15.35 -28.15
C ALA A 14 -13.29 14.23 -27.37
N ALA A 15 -12.27 13.62 -27.99
CA ALA A 15 -11.45 12.61 -27.35
C ALA A 15 -10.92 13.16 -26.03
N PRO A 16 -11.02 12.43 -24.90
CA PRO A 16 -10.61 12.94 -23.60
C PRO A 16 -9.13 13.35 -23.67
N SER A 17 -8.87 14.64 -23.47
CA SER A 17 -7.55 15.27 -23.57
C SER A 17 -6.49 14.46 -22.83
N ARG A 18 -5.34 14.21 -23.47
CA ARG A 18 -4.21 13.46 -22.91
C ARG A 18 -3.83 13.97 -21.51
N TRP A 19 -3.97 15.27 -21.26
CA TRP A 19 -3.68 15.94 -19.99
C TRP A 19 -4.51 15.40 -18.80
N ARG A 20 -5.79 15.10 -19.02
CA ARG A 20 -6.71 14.60 -17.98
C ARG A 20 -6.30 13.24 -17.41
N ARG A 21 -5.51 12.46 -18.15
CA ARG A 21 -4.96 11.16 -17.71
C ARG A 21 -3.70 11.27 -16.84
N TRP A 22 -2.99 12.41 -16.89
CA TRP A 22 -1.77 12.63 -16.11
C TRP A 22 -2.01 13.48 -14.86
N THR A 23 -3.00 14.37 -14.87
CA THR A 23 -3.42 15.14 -13.69
C THR A 23 -3.58 14.31 -12.43
N PRO A 24 -4.30 13.16 -12.41
CA PRO A 24 -4.45 12.38 -11.18
C PRO A 24 -3.12 11.76 -10.72
N ARG A 25 -2.22 11.41 -11.65
CA ARG A 25 -0.91 10.82 -11.33
C ARG A 25 0.07 11.85 -10.77
N VAL A 26 0.10 13.04 -11.38
CA VAL A 26 0.90 14.17 -10.90
C VAL A 26 0.37 14.68 -9.57
N LEU A 27 -0.95 14.75 -9.40
CA LEU A 27 -1.58 15.12 -8.14
C LEU A 27 -1.30 14.08 -7.04
N ALA A 28 -1.37 12.79 -7.35
CA ALA A 28 -1.00 11.73 -6.41
C ALA A 28 0.48 11.77 -6.03
N LEU A 29 1.38 12.04 -6.99
CA LEU A 29 2.80 12.24 -6.73
C LEU A 29 3.06 13.46 -5.85
N LEU A 30 2.44 14.60 -6.13
CA LEU A 30 2.55 15.81 -5.33
C LEU A 30 1.96 15.63 -3.94
N LEU A 31 0.84 14.90 -3.83
CA LEU A 31 0.23 14.56 -2.55
C LEU A 31 1.14 13.64 -1.74
N ALA A 32 1.73 12.60 -2.36
CA ALA A 32 2.68 11.71 -1.71
C ALA A 32 3.96 12.45 -1.27
N LEU A 33 4.45 13.40 -2.09
CA LEU A 33 5.58 14.28 -1.74
C LEU A 33 5.21 15.22 -0.59
N ALA A 34 4.04 15.85 -0.66
CA ALA A 34 3.55 16.73 0.39
C ALA A 34 3.37 15.97 1.71
N ILE A 35 2.84 14.74 1.67
CA ILE A 35 2.68 13.88 2.84
C ILE A 35 4.03 13.43 3.37
N SER A 36 4.98 13.06 2.51
CA SER A 36 6.34 12.71 2.94
C SER A 36 7.07 13.89 3.57
N ILE A 37 6.97 15.09 2.97
CA ILE A 37 7.51 16.34 3.50
C ILE A 37 6.84 16.69 4.83
N THR A 38 5.51 16.51 4.92
CA THR A 38 4.72 16.77 6.13
C THR A 38 5.11 15.82 7.26
N ILE A 39 5.25 14.52 6.98
CA ILE A 39 5.72 13.53 7.96
C ILE A 39 7.13 13.87 8.43
N PHE A 40 8.02 14.27 7.52
CA PHE A 40 9.40 14.63 7.88
C PHE A 40 9.47 15.95 8.67
N ALA A 41 8.65 16.95 8.32
CA ALA A 41 8.57 18.24 8.98
C ALA A 41 7.88 18.15 10.35
N LEU A 42 6.89 17.26 10.49
CA LEU A 42 6.23 16.98 11.76
C LEU A 42 6.90 15.83 12.52
N ARG A 43 8.06 15.32 12.11
CA ARG A 43 8.69 14.15 12.77
C ARG A 43 8.84 14.31 14.29
N ASP A 44 9.16 15.52 14.76
CA ASP A 44 9.36 15.80 16.18
C ASP A 44 8.01 15.94 16.92
N ARG A 45 6.94 16.35 16.22
CA ARG A 45 5.54 16.35 16.72
C ARG A 45 4.94 14.94 16.68
N ILE A 46 5.27 14.14 15.67
CA ILE A 46 4.93 12.71 15.57
C ILE A 46 5.68 11.93 16.63
N ALA A 47 6.89 12.32 17.02
CA ALA A 47 7.60 11.76 18.17
C ALA A 47 6.91 12.15 19.50
N GLN A 48 6.32 13.34 19.60
CA GLN A 48 5.48 13.76 20.74
C GLN A 48 4.11 13.05 20.78
N ILE A 49 3.47 12.78 19.63
CA ILE A 49 2.32 11.86 19.51
C ILE A 49 2.77 10.39 19.69
N GLY A 50 4.06 10.13 19.44
CA GLY A 50 4.80 8.90 19.71
C GLY A 50 4.93 8.57 21.19
N ALA A 51 4.35 9.38 22.08
CA ALA A 51 3.99 8.97 23.44
C ALA A 51 3.12 7.70 23.46
N TYR A 52 2.53 7.28 22.33
CA TYR A 52 1.85 5.99 22.18
C TYR A 52 2.75 4.82 21.72
N GLY A 53 4.04 5.01 21.42
CA GLY A 53 4.99 3.94 21.08
C GLY A 53 4.47 2.93 20.04
N TYR A 54 4.36 1.66 20.45
CA TYR A 54 3.89 0.55 19.59
C TYR A 54 2.42 0.69 19.12
N PRO A 55 1.44 1.10 19.96
CA PRO A 55 0.09 1.43 19.50
C PRO A 55 0.02 2.45 18.37
N GLY A 56 0.88 3.48 18.38
CA GLY A 56 0.92 4.48 17.30
C GLY A 56 1.37 3.88 15.97
N VAL A 57 2.42 3.06 15.99
CA VAL A 57 2.90 2.29 14.83
C VAL A 57 1.78 1.42 14.27
N PHE A 58 1.10 0.66 15.15
CA PHE A 58 0.00 -0.21 14.76
C PHE A 58 -1.10 0.57 14.04
N LEU A 59 -1.61 1.66 14.62
CA LEU A 59 -2.71 2.43 14.03
C LEU A 59 -2.32 3.06 12.69
N ILE A 60 -1.12 3.63 12.59
CA ILE A 60 -0.62 4.19 11.34
C ILE A 60 -0.52 3.10 10.27
N SER A 61 0.00 1.92 10.63
CA SER A 61 0.09 0.76 9.74
C SER A 61 -1.27 0.27 9.26
N VAL A 62 -2.29 0.21 10.14
CA VAL A 62 -3.67 -0.13 9.76
C VAL A 62 -4.20 0.85 8.73
N LEU A 63 -4.13 2.15 9.04
CA LEU A 63 -4.71 3.19 8.19
C LEU A 63 -3.98 3.27 6.85
N ALA A 64 -2.66 3.19 6.85
CA ALA A 64 -1.85 3.22 5.63
C ALA A 64 -2.14 2.03 4.72
N SER A 65 -2.24 0.80 5.25
CA SER A 65 -2.58 -0.38 4.44
C SER A 65 -4.05 -0.46 4.05
N ALA A 66 -4.96 0.18 4.79
CA ALA A 66 -6.37 0.28 4.40
C ALA A 66 -6.60 1.27 3.24
N THR A 67 -5.68 2.24 3.05
CA THR A 67 -5.76 3.23 1.98
C THR A 67 -4.80 2.89 0.83
N ILE A 68 -5.35 2.58 -0.34
CA ILE A 68 -4.59 2.26 -1.59
C ILE A 68 -3.55 3.34 -1.96
N VAL A 69 -3.72 4.58 -1.49
CA VAL A 69 -2.99 5.74 -1.99
C VAL A 69 -1.59 5.88 -1.36
N LEU A 70 -1.30 5.30 -0.19
CA LEU A 70 -0.06 5.63 0.54
C LEU A 70 0.53 4.47 1.39
N PRO A 71 1.19 3.48 0.77
CA PRO A 71 2.02 2.51 1.49
C PRO A 71 3.33 3.11 2.03
N ALA A 72 3.85 4.16 1.39
CA ALA A 72 5.16 4.74 1.74
C ALA A 72 5.23 5.36 3.15
N PRO A 73 4.19 6.03 3.67
CA PRO A 73 4.13 6.49 5.06
C PRO A 73 4.33 5.39 6.11
N SER A 74 3.79 4.18 5.92
CA SER A 74 3.91 3.13 6.95
C SER A 74 5.35 2.68 7.11
N LEU A 75 6.03 2.36 6.01
CA LEU A 75 7.42 1.88 6.04
C LEU A 75 8.38 2.95 6.55
N ALA A 76 8.16 4.22 6.20
CA ALA A 76 8.96 5.34 6.71
C ALA A 76 8.82 5.49 8.23
N VAL A 77 7.60 5.37 8.76
CA VAL A 77 7.33 5.42 10.21
C VAL A 77 7.95 4.22 10.92
N VAL A 78 7.83 3.01 10.35
CA VAL A 78 8.43 1.78 10.89
C VAL A 78 9.96 1.89 10.93
N PHE A 79 10.58 2.41 9.87
CA PHE A 79 12.02 2.64 9.82
C PHE A 79 12.46 3.66 10.88
N ALA A 80 11.79 4.82 10.94
CA ALA A 80 12.12 5.87 11.90
C ALA A 80 11.97 5.39 13.35
N LEU A 81 10.86 4.73 13.70
CA LEU A 81 10.63 4.26 15.06
C LEU A 81 11.45 3.02 15.41
N GLY A 82 11.86 2.21 14.43
CA GLY A 82 12.84 1.14 14.62
C GLY A 82 14.20 1.65 15.12
N SER A 83 14.57 2.90 14.84
CA SER A 83 15.80 3.52 15.37
C SER A 83 15.72 3.92 16.85
N SER A 84 14.51 4.13 17.36
CA SER A 84 14.28 4.74 18.68
C SER A 84 13.62 3.79 19.69
N LEU A 85 12.94 2.74 19.23
CA LEU A 85 12.23 1.74 20.04
C LEU A 85 12.80 0.33 19.77
N ASN A 86 12.28 -0.71 20.45
CA ASN A 86 12.66 -2.08 20.13
C ASN A 86 12.18 -2.45 18.70
N PRO A 87 13.08 -2.70 17.74
CA PRO A 87 12.72 -2.85 16.33
C PRO A 87 11.84 -4.09 16.07
N VAL A 88 11.97 -5.14 16.89
CA VAL A 88 11.15 -6.35 16.76
C VAL A 88 9.71 -6.06 17.16
N LEU A 89 9.50 -5.34 18.26
CA LEU A 89 8.15 -4.95 18.72
C LEU A 89 7.50 -3.93 17.79
N VAL A 90 8.28 -2.99 17.23
CA VAL A 90 7.82 -2.08 16.17
C VAL A 90 7.35 -2.88 14.95
N GLY A 91 8.16 -3.84 14.49
CA GLY A 91 7.80 -4.70 13.37
C GLY A 91 6.56 -5.55 13.65
N LEU A 92 6.43 -6.15 14.84
CA LEU A 92 5.23 -6.91 15.20
C LEU A 92 3.95 -6.07 15.21
N ALA A 93 4.01 -4.88 15.81
CA ALA A 93 2.90 -3.94 15.85
C ALA A 93 2.51 -3.48 14.44
N ALA A 94 3.50 -3.12 13.63
CA ALA A 94 3.30 -2.72 12.24
C ALA A 94 2.74 -3.85 11.38
N GLY A 95 3.33 -5.04 11.45
CA GLY A 95 2.93 -6.21 10.68
C GLY A 95 1.49 -6.63 10.96
N LEU A 96 1.07 -6.58 12.23
CA LEU A 96 -0.33 -6.82 12.61
C LEU A 96 -1.25 -5.72 12.08
N GLY A 97 -0.85 -4.46 12.22
CA GLY A 97 -1.61 -3.32 11.72
C GLY A 97 -1.82 -3.38 10.20
N GLU A 98 -0.74 -3.62 9.45
CA GLU A 98 -0.82 -3.76 8.00
C GLU A 98 -1.73 -4.92 7.60
N ALA A 99 -1.61 -6.09 8.24
CA ALA A 99 -2.47 -7.24 7.95
C ALA A 99 -3.96 -6.96 8.18
N LEU A 100 -4.30 -6.19 9.22
CA LEU A 100 -5.68 -5.75 9.46
C LEU A 100 -6.16 -4.74 8.41
N GLY A 101 -5.29 -3.83 7.97
CA GLY A 101 -5.62 -2.90 6.89
C GLY A 101 -5.93 -3.63 5.57
N GLU A 102 -5.18 -4.68 5.25
CA GLU A 102 -5.38 -5.49 4.04
C GLU A 102 -6.69 -6.30 4.04
N LEU A 103 -7.28 -6.55 5.22
CA LEU A 103 -8.62 -7.15 5.29
C LEU A 103 -9.67 -6.28 4.61
N VAL A 104 -9.46 -4.95 4.54
CA VAL A 104 -10.38 -4.05 3.81
C VAL A 104 -10.43 -4.40 2.33
N GLY A 105 -9.27 -4.57 1.69
CA GLY A 105 -9.18 -5.00 0.29
C GLY A 105 -9.76 -6.40 0.06
N TYR A 106 -9.45 -7.34 0.97
CA TYR A 106 -10.03 -8.67 0.94
C TYR A 106 -11.57 -8.64 1.03
N LEU A 107 -12.15 -7.86 1.96
CA LEU A 107 -13.59 -7.76 2.13
C LEU A 107 -14.26 -7.06 0.95
N ALA A 108 -13.61 -6.06 0.34
CA ALA A 108 -14.07 -5.43 -0.90
C ALA A 108 -14.14 -6.46 -2.03
N GLY A 109 -13.13 -7.33 -2.16
CA GLY A 109 -13.16 -8.45 -3.10
C GLY A 109 -14.26 -9.47 -2.78
N TYR A 110 -14.39 -9.88 -1.51
CA TYR A 110 -15.38 -10.86 -1.05
C TYR A 110 -16.83 -10.40 -1.30
N SER A 111 -17.09 -9.11 -1.10
CA SER A 111 -18.41 -8.49 -1.35
C SER A 111 -18.68 -8.17 -2.83
N GLY A 112 -17.67 -8.29 -3.71
CA GLY A 112 -17.77 -7.89 -5.12
C GLY A 112 -17.84 -6.38 -5.34
N SER A 113 -17.55 -5.58 -4.31
CA SER A 113 -17.57 -4.11 -4.37
C SER A 113 -16.24 -3.49 -4.82
N ALA A 114 -15.20 -4.31 -5.00
CA ALA A 114 -13.88 -3.84 -5.42
C ALA A 114 -13.87 -3.28 -6.86
N VAL A 115 -13.33 -2.06 -7.01
CA VAL A 115 -13.09 -1.45 -8.33
C VAL A 115 -11.71 -1.89 -8.82
N ILE A 116 -11.67 -2.65 -9.91
CA ILE A 116 -10.44 -3.19 -10.49
C ILE A 116 -10.03 -2.33 -11.69
N GLU A 117 -9.02 -1.49 -11.50
CA GLU A 117 -8.46 -0.65 -12.59
C GLU A 117 -7.58 -1.47 -13.55
N ASP A 118 -6.69 -2.31 -13.01
CA ASP A 118 -5.76 -3.13 -13.80
C ASP A 118 -6.24 -4.59 -13.90
N ARG A 119 -7.16 -4.83 -14.85
CA ARG A 119 -7.73 -6.16 -15.07
C ARG A 119 -6.71 -7.22 -15.51
N ALA A 120 -5.64 -6.82 -16.19
CA ALA A 120 -4.64 -7.76 -16.69
C ALA A 120 -3.79 -8.31 -15.53
N ARG A 121 -3.28 -7.42 -14.66
CA ARG A 121 -2.54 -7.83 -13.46
C ARG A 121 -3.43 -8.57 -12.48
N TYR A 122 -4.66 -8.09 -12.29
CA TYR A 122 -5.66 -8.80 -11.48
C TYR A 122 -5.84 -10.25 -11.96
N ALA A 123 -6.07 -10.47 -13.25
CA ALA A 123 -6.26 -11.83 -13.79
C ALA A 123 -5.00 -12.71 -13.63
N GLN A 124 -3.81 -12.12 -13.67
CA GLN A 124 -2.56 -12.85 -13.42
C GLN A 124 -2.45 -13.28 -11.95
N LEU A 125 -2.75 -12.37 -11.01
CA LEU A 125 -2.75 -12.68 -9.58
C LEU A 125 -3.83 -13.71 -9.24
N GLU A 126 -5.04 -13.56 -9.77
CA GLU A 126 -6.12 -14.55 -9.59
C GLU A 126 -5.68 -15.94 -10.07
N ARG A 127 -5.06 -16.05 -11.26
CA ARG A 127 -4.53 -17.33 -11.76
C ARG A 127 -3.45 -17.90 -10.84
N LEU A 128 -2.58 -17.04 -10.32
CA LEU A 128 -1.50 -17.46 -9.43
C LEU A 128 -2.06 -17.96 -8.10
N GLU A 129 -3.02 -17.25 -7.51
CA GLU A 129 -3.70 -17.64 -6.28
C GLU A 129 -4.53 -18.90 -6.44
N ARG A 130 -5.21 -19.10 -7.57
CA ARG A 130 -5.88 -20.37 -7.86
C ARG A 130 -4.91 -21.55 -7.90
N ARG A 131 -3.67 -21.34 -8.38
CA ARG A 131 -2.67 -22.39 -8.54
C ARG A 131 -1.87 -22.67 -7.27
N TYR A 132 -1.43 -21.64 -6.56
CA TYR A 132 -0.51 -21.74 -5.43
C TYR A 132 -1.16 -21.37 -4.08
N GLY A 133 -2.39 -20.84 -4.11
CA GLY A 133 -3.17 -20.56 -2.92
C GLY A 133 -2.54 -19.52 -2.00
N VAL A 134 -2.59 -19.82 -0.71
CA VAL A 134 -2.14 -18.96 0.39
C VAL A 134 -0.64 -18.61 0.32
N TRP A 135 0.16 -19.42 -0.38
CA TRP A 135 1.59 -19.15 -0.59
C TRP A 135 1.85 -17.88 -1.39
N VAL A 136 0.98 -17.55 -2.34
CA VAL A 136 1.09 -16.31 -3.12
C VAL A 136 0.95 -15.11 -2.20
N ILE A 137 -0.08 -15.14 -1.35
CA ILE A 137 -0.34 -14.09 -0.35
C ILE A 137 0.86 -13.95 0.57
N PHE A 138 1.40 -15.05 1.10
CA PHE A 138 2.58 -14.99 1.95
C PHE A 138 3.79 -14.34 1.24
N ILE A 139 4.20 -14.87 0.08
CA ILE A 139 5.38 -14.37 -0.66
C ILE A 139 5.20 -12.89 -1.03
N LEU A 140 4.02 -12.54 -1.55
CA LEU A 140 3.73 -11.18 -1.96
C LEU A 140 3.63 -10.25 -0.74
N SER A 141 3.27 -10.72 0.44
CA SER A 141 3.23 -9.87 1.65
C SER A 141 4.61 -9.55 2.24
N VAL A 142 5.60 -10.43 2.03
CA VAL A 142 6.98 -10.24 2.49
C VAL A 142 7.69 -9.14 1.70
N ILE A 143 7.46 -9.08 0.39
CA ILE A 143 8.18 -8.17 -0.49
C ILE A 143 7.46 -6.81 -0.52
N PRO A 144 8.16 -5.66 -0.40
CA PRO A 144 7.55 -4.37 -0.64
C PRO A 144 7.15 -4.27 -2.12
N ASN A 145 5.86 -4.45 -2.40
CA ASN A 145 5.33 -4.36 -3.76
C ASN A 145 3.97 -3.65 -3.79
N PRO A 146 3.67 -2.93 -4.88
CA PRO A 146 2.42 -2.17 -5.02
C PRO A 146 1.23 -3.04 -5.47
N PHE A 147 1.42 -4.35 -5.64
CA PHE A 147 0.41 -5.25 -6.21
C PHE A 147 -0.32 -6.08 -5.15
N PHE A 148 0.10 -6.00 -3.89
CA PHE A 148 -0.47 -6.80 -2.81
C PHE A 148 -1.96 -6.51 -2.61
N ASP A 149 -2.39 -5.26 -2.75
CA ASP A 149 -3.79 -4.84 -2.62
C ASP A 149 -4.69 -5.57 -3.64
N LEU A 150 -4.20 -5.74 -4.88
CA LEU A 150 -4.90 -6.51 -5.92
C LEU A 150 -4.97 -8.00 -5.58
N ALA A 151 -3.94 -8.54 -4.94
CA ALA A 151 -3.93 -9.92 -4.46
C ALA A 151 -4.93 -10.11 -3.30
N GLY A 152 -5.00 -9.16 -2.36
CA GLY A 152 -6.02 -9.14 -1.31
C GLY A 152 -7.44 -9.19 -1.89
N ILE A 153 -7.71 -8.34 -2.89
CA ILE A 153 -9.00 -8.31 -3.61
C ILE A 153 -9.26 -9.66 -4.32
N ALA A 154 -8.26 -10.22 -5.01
CA ALA A 154 -8.37 -11.52 -5.67
C ALA A 154 -8.68 -12.65 -4.67
N ALA A 155 -7.97 -12.71 -3.56
CA ALA A 155 -8.18 -13.69 -2.50
C ALA A 155 -9.59 -13.61 -1.91
N GLY A 156 -10.12 -12.39 -1.78
CA GLY A 156 -11.50 -12.11 -1.39
C GLY A 156 -12.52 -12.69 -2.36
N MET A 157 -12.38 -12.40 -3.66
CA MET A 157 -13.28 -12.94 -4.70
C MET A 157 -13.18 -14.46 -4.86
N LEU A 158 -11.99 -15.03 -4.66
CA LEU A 158 -11.77 -16.47 -4.60
C LEU A 158 -12.32 -17.12 -3.33
N LYS A 159 -12.84 -16.33 -2.39
CA LYS A 159 -13.43 -16.77 -1.11
C LYS A 159 -12.48 -17.64 -0.30
N PHE A 160 -11.19 -17.29 -0.28
CA PHE A 160 -10.24 -17.95 0.62
C PHE A 160 -10.68 -17.79 2.07
N SER A 161 -10.39 -18.75 2.94
CA SER A 161 -10.68 -18.59 4.38
C SER A 161 -9.98 -17.32 4.90
N VAL A 162 -10.77 -16.42 5.52
CA VAL A 162 -10.28 -15.15 6.10
C VAL A 162 -9.08 -15.39 7.01
N LEU A 163 -9.15 -16.43 7.84
CA LEU A 163 -8.07 -16.78 8.76
C LEU A 163 -6.79 -17.18 8.03
N ARG A 164 -6.90 -17.95 6.94
CA ARG A 164 -5.73 -18.38 6.15
C ARG A 164 -5.09 -17.20 5.42
N PHE A 165 -5.91 -16.32 4.85
CA PHE A 165 -5.44 -15.07 4.25
C PHE A 165 -4.74 -14.20 5.31
N PHE A 166 -5.39 -13.98 6.45
CA PHE A 166 -4.89 -13.13 7.51
C PHE A 166 -3.56 -13.64 8.08
N ILE A 167 -3.46 -14.94 8.41
CA ILE A 167 -2.22 -15.51 8.96
C ILE A 167 -1.07 -15.38 7.95
N ALA A 168 -1.30 -15.70 6.69
CA ALA A 168 -0.27 -15.60 5.67
C ALA A 168 0.18 -14.16 5.43
N CYS A 169 -0.78 -13.23 5.33
CA CYS A 169 -0.51 -11.81 5.21
C CYS A 169 0.26 -11.28 6.44
N TRP A 170 -0.22 -11.60 7.64
CA TRP A 170 0.39 -11.17 8.89
C TRP A 170 1.83 -11.67 9.05
N LEU A 171 2.09 -12.94 8.76
CA LEU A 171 3.45 -13.48 8.85
C LEU A 171 4.39 -12.77 7.88
N GLY A 172 4.01 -12.58 6.62
CA GLY A 172 4.89 -11.91 5.67
C GLY A 172 5.05 -10.42 5.93
N LYS A 173 3.97 -9.71 6.30
CA LYS A 173 4.02 -8.30 6.70
C LYS A 173 4.88 -8.11 7.96
N THR A 174 4.82 -9.03 8.92
CA THR A 174 5.68 -9.01 10.11
C THR A 174 7.15 -9.17 9.74
N ILE A 175 7.49 -10.13 8.88
CA ILE A 175 8.87 -10.29 8.39
C ILE A 175 9.35 -8.99 7.73
N LYS A 176 8.56 -8.46 6.79
CA LYS A 176 8.86 -7.20 6.08
C LYS A 176 9.11 -6.05 7.05
N THR A 177 8.20 -5.82 7.98
CA THR A 177 8.24 -4.67 8.90
C THR A 177 9.32 -4.80 9.96
N ILE A 178 9.63 -6.01 10.43
CA ILE A 178 10.81 -6.25 11.28
C ILE A 178 12.10 -5.93 10.52
N LEU A 179 12.25 -6.37 9.27
CA LEU A 179 13.43 -6.06 8.46
C LEU A 179 13.60 -4.54 8.27
N VAL A 180 12.51 -3.83 8.02
CA VAL A 180 12.52 -2.36 7.88
C VAL A 180 12.85 -1.67 9.20
N ALA A 181 12.30 -2.13 10.32
CA ALA A 181 12.61 -1.58 11.65
C ALA A 181 14.08 -1.83 12.04
N LEU A 182 14.61 -3.02 11.75
CA LEU A 182 16.02 -3.35 11.95
C LEU A 182 16.94 -2.51 11.07
N ALA A 183 16.56 -2.25 9.82
CA ALA A 183 17.31 -1.34 8.95
C ALA A 183 17.36 0.08 9.55
N GLY A 184 16.26 0.55 10.14
CA GLY A 184 16.21 1.82 10.88
C GLY A 184 17.14 1.85 12.09
N ALA A 185 17.13 0.79 12.90
CA ALA A 185 18.02 0.61 14.04
C ALA A 185 19.51 0.59 13.62
N GLY A 186 19.83 -0.16 12.57
CA GLY A 186 21.20 -0.29 12.05
C GLY A 186 21.72 1.00 11.43
N ALA A 187 20.88 1.72 10.67
CA ALA A 187 21.25 3.01 10.08
C ALA A 187 21.61 4.04 11.16
N TRP A 188 20.86 4.08 12.27
CA TRP A 188 21.18 4.95 13.40
C TRP A 188 22.51 4.58 14.06
N GLY A 189 22.77 3.28 14.27
CA GLY A 189 24.04 2.78 14.77
C GLY A 189 25.23 3.24 13.92
N ALA A 190 25.14 3.11 12.60
CA ALA A 190 26.18 3.55 11.66
C ALA A 190 26.41 5.07 11.71
N VAL A 191 25.34 5.88 11.79
CA VAL A 191 25.44 7.34 11.91
C VAL A 191 26.16 7.76 13.20
N THR A 192 25.85 7.12 14.33
CA THR A 192 26.50 7.43 15.61
C THR A 192 27.97 7.02 15.68
N GLN A 193 28.37 5.98 14.94
CA GLN A 193 29.78 5.58 14.81
C GLN A 193 30.59 6.53 13.93
N TRP A 194 29.97 7.11 12.90
CA TRP A 194 30.63 8.06 12.00
C TRP A 194 30.83 9.45 12.62
N LEU A 195 30.06 9.77 13.67
CA LEU A 195 30.12 11.03 14.41
C LEU A 195 31.03 10.97 15.66
N ARG A 196 31.71 9.86 15.90
CA ARG A 196 32.73 9.68 16.95
C ARG A 196 34.11 9.57 16.31
#